data_AF-A0A8I1P0I6-F1
#
_entry.id   AF-A0A8I1P0I6-F1
#
_cell.length_a   1.000
_cell.length_b   1.000
_cell.length_c   1.000
_cell.angle_alpha   90.00
_cell.angle_beta   90.00
_cell.angle_gamma   90.00
#
_symmetry.space_group_name_H-M   'P 1'
#
loop_
_entity.id
_entity.type
_entity.pdbx_description
1 polymer ?
#
loop_
_entity_poly.entity_id
_entity_poly.type
_entity_poly.pdbx_seq_one_letter_code
_entity_poly.pdbx_strand_id
1 'polypeptide(L)'
;MNQWFERLTEQVALAHDEATVKATLEKLSREAGFGAYAYLNLQAETQTAISNYDVEWQQRYFEKSYALIDPVVRNARDQLEAFAWSNEASLRMSKERRNFYGEAGEFGIRSGITIPIKTGFGRM
;
A
#
# COMPACT_ATOMS: atom_id res chain seq x y z
N MET A 1 16.70 5.94 15.54
CA MET A 1 15.61 6.05 14.55
C MET A 1 16.24 5.83 13.17
N ASN A 2 15.57 5.11 12.26
CA ASN A 2 16.19 4.63 11.02
C ASN A 2 16.38 5.81 10.04
N GLN A 3 17.63 6.12 9.65
CA GLN A 3 17.97 7.29 8.81
C GLN A 3 17.19 7.34 7.48
N TRP A 4 16.80 6.17 6.95
CA TRP A 4 15.96 6.10 5.75
C TRP A 4 14.56 6.71 5.97
N PHE A 5 13.95 6.45 7.13
CA PHE A 5 12.59 6.92 7.44
C PHE A 5 12.55 8.43 7.74
N GLU A 6 13.60 8.95 8.36
CA GLU A 6 13.75 10.40 8.58
C GLU A 6 13.85 11.14 7.25
N ARG A 7 14.66 10.63 6.30
CA ARG A 7 14.78 11.19 4.94
C ARG A 7 13.46 11.16 4.17
N LEU A 8 12.68 10.08 4.31
CA LEU A 8 11.34 10.00 3.72
C LEU A 8 10.43 11.11 4.25
N THR A 9 10.40 11.26 5.58
CA THR A 9 9.53 12.23 6.24
C THR A 9 9.90 13.67 5.87
N GLU A 10 11.19 13.99 5.86
CA GLU A 10 11.70 15.31 5.48
C GLU A 10 11.39 15.64 4.01
N GLN A 11 11.69 14.74 3.07
CA GLN A 11 11.50 15.00 1.64
C GLN A 11 10.02 15.11 1.26
N VAL A 12 9.15 14.29 1.86
CA VAL A 12 7.70 14.39 1.64
C VAL A 12 7.14 15.68 2.26
N ALA A 13 7.63 16.11 3.44
CA ALA A 13 7.21 17.37 4.06
C ALA A 13 7.64 18.61 3.26
N LEU A 14 8.73 18.51 2.50
CA LEU A 14 9.23 19.59 1.63
C LEU A 14 8.61 19.57 0.22
N ALA A 15 7.82 18.56 -0.14
CA ALA A 15 7.17 18.47 -1.43
C ALA A 15 5.96 19.43 -1.49
N HIS A 16 5.88 20.23 -2.55
CA HIS A 16 4.83 21.24 -2.73
C HIS A 16 3.73 20.80 -3.71
N ASP A 17 3.91 19.65 -4.36
CA ASP A 17 2.99 19.09 -5.35
C ASP A 17 3.05 17.55 -5.35
N GLU A 18 1.98 16.94 -5.88
CA GLU A 18 1.82 15.48 -5.92
C GLU A 18 2.89 14.78 -6.77
N ALA A 19 3.37 15.41 -7.85
CA ALA A 19 4.39 14.82 -8.71
C ALA A 19 5.73 14.67 -7.97
N THR A 20 6.10 15.68 -7.18
CA THR A 20 7.29 15.65 -6.31
C THR A 20 7.16 14.57 -5.23
N VAL A 21 5.97 14.43 -4.61
CA VAL A 21 5.71 13.34 -3.65
C VAL A 21 5.86 11.97 -4.32
N LYS A 22 5.26 11.77 -5.50
CA LYS A 22 5.33 10.51 -6.26
C LYS A 22 6.78 10.14 -6.62
N ALA A 23 7.54 11.09 -7.16
CA ALA A 23 8.94 10.88 -7.52
C ALA A 23 9.81 10.53 -6.30
N THR A 24 9.55 11.19 -5.16
CA THR A 24 10.25 10.92 -3.90
C THR A 24 9.97 9.51 -3.38
N LEU A 25 8.68 9.12 -3.32
CA LEU A 25 8.28 7.79 -2.88
C LEU A 25 8.84 6.70 -3.80
N GLU A 26 8.78 6.90 -5.12
CA GLU A 26 9.36 5.96 -6.07
C GLU A 26 10.86 5.76 -5.84
N LYS A 27 11.61 6.86 -5.70
CA LYS A 27 13.05 6.80 -5.45
C LYS A 27 13.37 6.05 -4.16
N LEU A 28 12.71 6.38 -3.06
CA LEU A 28 12.98 5.79 -1.76
C LEU A 28 12.58 4.31 -1.69
N SER A 29 11.49 3.92 -2.33
CA SER A 29 11.09 2.52 -2.47
C SER A 29 12.14 1.71 -3.26
N ARG A 30 12.67 2.27 -4.35
CA ARG A 30 13.74 1.64 -5.13
C ARG A 30 15.03 1.51 -4.32
N GLU A 31 15.43 2.55 -3.56
CA GLU A 31 16.60 2.49 -2.65
C GLU A 31 16.45 1.39 -1.58
N ALA A 32 15.22 1.10 -1.15
CA ALA A 32 14.90 0.04 -0.19
C ALA A 32 14.73 -1.36 -0.84
N GLY A 33 14.88 -1.48 -2.16
CA GLY A 33 14.77 -2.74 -2.90
C GLY A 33 13.36 -3.14 -3.34
N PHE A 34 12.39 -2.22 -3.26
CA PHE A 34 11.02 -2.44 -3.72
C PHE A 34 10.80 -1.81 -5.10
N GLY A 35 10.11 -2.54 -5.99
CA GLY A 35 9.78 -2.04 -7.33
C GLY A 35 8.64 -1.03 -7.35
N ALA A 36 7.82 -0.99 -6.29
CA ALA A 36 6.62 -0.17 -6.24
C ALA A 36 6.23 0.22 -4.80
N TYR A 37 5.33 1.20 -4.70
CA TYR A 37 4.74 1.70 -3.47
C TYR A 37 3.24 1.96 -3.65
N ALA A 38 2.51 1.94 -2.54
CA ALA A 38 1.15 2.43 -2.46
C ALA A 38 0.93 3.14 -1.13
N TYR A 39 0.54 4.40 -1.19
CA TYR A 39 -0.05 5.13 -0.09
C TYR A 39 -1.56 5.06 -0.24
N LEU A 40 -2.24 4.52 0.76
CA LEU A 40 -3.70 4.43 0.81
C LEU A 40 -4.18 5.26 1.99
N ASN A 41 -5.16 6.13 1.74
CA ASN A 41 -5.92 6.82 2.77
C ASN A 41 -7.34 6.28 2.73
N LEU A 42 -7.72 5.56 3.77
CA LEU A 42 -8.98 4.81 3.84
C LEU A 42 -9.87 5.47 4.88
N GLN A 43 -10.69 6.41 4.42
CA GLN A 43 -11.73 7.04 5.23
C GLN A 43 -13.05 6.26 5.07
N ALA A 44 -13.96 6.44 6.03
CA ALA A 44 -15.27 5.78 5.98
C ALA A 44 -16.05 6.08 4.69
N GLU A 45 -15.86 7.29 4.14
CA GLU A 45 -16.61 7.79 2.98
C GLU A 45 -15.75 7.97 1.72
N THR A 46 -14.42 8.01 1.87
CA THR A 46 -13.51 8.25 0.74
C THR A 46 -12.28 7.35 0.83
N GLN A 47 -11.90 6.78 -0.31
CA GLN A 47 -10.66 6.01 -0.45
C GLN A 47 -9.82 6.71 -1.52
N THR A 48 -8.61 7.14 -1.15
CA THR A 48 -7.66 7.71 -2.10
C THR A 48 -6.36 6.92 -2.08
N ALA A 49 -5.73 6.81 -3.26
CA ALA A 49 -4.45 6.15 -3.41
C ALA A 49 -3.46 7.06 -4.13
N ILE A 50 -2.21 7.06 -3.66
CA ILE A 50 -1.06 7.57 -4.39
C ILE A 50 -0.12 6.37 -4.58
N SER A 51 0.06 5.92 -5.80
CA SER A 51 0.82 4.70 -6.10
C SER A 51 1.49 4.79 -7.46
N ASN A 52 2.59 4.04 -7.61
CA ASN A 52 3.22 3.75 -8.90
C ASN A 52 2.93 2.32 -9.40
N TYR A 53 1.92 1.64 -8.84
CA TYR A 53 1.40 0.42 -9.45
C TYR A 53 0.85 0.68 -10.85
N ASP A 54 0.77 -0.38 -11.64
CA ASP A 54 0.14 -0.32 -12.97
C ASP A 54 -1.25 0.34 -12.89
N VAL A 55 -1.54 1.24 -13.83
CA VAL A 55 -2.80 2.00 -13.84
C VAL A 55 -4.02 1.09 -13.96
N GLU A 56 -3.92 -0.02 -14.69
CA GLU A 56 -5.00 -1.00 -14.81
C GLU A 56 -5.26 -1.70 -13.48
N TRP A 57 -4.20 -2.00 -12.72
CA TRP A 57 -4.35 -2.54 -11.37
C TRP A 57 -5.03 -1.54 -10.43
N GLN A 58 -4.60 -0.27 -10.47
CA GLN A 58 -5.21 0.78 -9.64
C GLN A 58 -6.71 0.91 -9.92
N GLN A 59 -7.10 1.00 -11.19
CA GLN A 59 -8.51 1.07 -11.60
C GLN A 59 -9.29 -0.16 -11.12
N ARG A 60 -8.77 -1.36 -11.41
CA ARG A 60 -9.40 -2.62 -11.02
C ARG A 60 -9.59 -2.74 -9.52
N TYR A 61 -8.62 -2.27 -8.73
CA TYR A 61 -8.67 -2.30 -7.28
C TYR A 61 -9.86 -1.50 -6.73
N PHE A 62 -10.10 -0.31 -7.28
CA PHE A 62 -11.24 0.53 -6.88
C PHE A 62 -12.56 -0.01 -7.42
N GLU A 63 -12.64 -0.39 -8.71
CA GLU A 63 -13.86 -0.92 -9.32
C GLU A 63 -14.40 -2.16 -8.60
N LYS A 64 -13.50 -3.06 -8.18
CA LYS A 64 -13.88 -4.28 -7.45
C LYS A 64 -13.97 -4.10 -5.93
N SER A 65 -13.84 -2.87 -5.42
CA SER A 65 -13.85 -2.57 -3.98
C SER A 65 -12.87 -3.43 -3.17
N TYR A 66 -11.67 -3.67 -3.71
CA TYR A 66 -10.73 -4.62 -3.10
C TYR A 66 -10.24 -4.23 -1.71
N ALA A 67 -10.30 -2.96 -1.33
CA ALA A 67 -10.05 -2.53 0.05
C ALA A 67 -10.89 -3.26 1.11
N LEU A 68 -12.08 -3.80 0.75
CA LEU A 68 -12.94 -4.56 1.67
C LEU A 68 -12.43 -5.97 1.97
N ILE A 69 -11.67 -6.56 1.04
CA ILE A 69 -11.22 -7.95 1.13
C ILE A 69 -9.69 -8.10 1.19
N ASP A 70 -8.96 -7.02 0.91
CA ASP A 70 -7.49 -6.97 0.96
C ASP A 70 -7.00 -7.31 2.38
N PRO A 71 -6.30 -8.44 2.57
CA PRO A 71 -5.77 -8.82 3.85
C PRO A 71 -4.72 -7.84 4.40
N VAL A 72 -4.01 -7.12 3.52
CA VAL A 72 -3.03 -6.11 3.91
C VAL A 72 -3.75 -4.91 4.56
N VAL A 73 -4.82 -4.42 3.93
CA VAL A 73 -5.66 -3.36 4.51
C VAL A 73 -6.27 -3.81 5.83
N ARG A 74 -6.81 -5.02 5.89
CA ARG A 74 -7.39 -5.55 7.13
C ARG A 74 -6.35 -5.64 8.24
N ASN A 75 -5.16 -6.18 7.95
CA ASN A 75 -4.12 -6.30 8.96
C ASN A 75 -3.60 -4.93 9.42
N ALA A 76 -3.46 -3.96 8.51
CA ALA A 76 -3.10 -2.59 8.85
C ALA A 76 -4.14 -1.91 9.77
N ARG A 77 -5.41 -2.30 9.67
CA ARG A 77 -6.47 -1.83 10.57
C ARG A 77 -6.40 -2.44 11.97
N ASP A 78 -6.03 -3.71 12.03
CA ASP A 78 -5.98 -4.49 13.27
C ASP A 78 -4.66 -4.28 14.04
N GLN A 79 -3.56 -4.09 13.31
CA GLN A 79 -2.20 -3.95 13.83
C GLN A 79 -1.65 -2.58 13.46
N LEU A 80 -1.38 -1.73 14.45
CA LEU A 80 -0.78 -0.40 14.28
C LEU A 80 0.76 -0.45 14.26
N GLU A 81 1.32 -1.55 13.76
CA GLU A 81 2.76 -1.79 13.68
C GLU A 81 3.12 -2.22 12.25
N ALA A 82 4.37 -1.94 11.84
CA ALA A 82 4.84 -2.33 10.52
C ALA A 82 4.91 -3.86 10.40
N PHE A 83 4.44 -4.40 9.28
CA PHE A 83 4.45 -5.84 9.03
C PHE A 83 4.82 -6.18 7.58
N ALA A 84 5.50 -7.31 7.41
CA ALA A 84 5.76 -7.89 6.11
C ALA A 84 4.62 -8.84 5.71
N TRP A 85 4.35 -8.95 4.42
CA TRP A 85 3.33 -9.86 3.88
C TRP A 85 3.79 -10.46 2.56
N SER A 86 3.28 -11.66 2.25
CA SER A 86 3.43 -12.34 0.96
C SER A 86 2.09 -12.95 0.55
N ASN A 87 1.88 -13.07 -0.75
CA ASN A 87 0.65 -13.59 -1.35
C ASN A 87 0.62 -15.14 -1.42
N GLU A 88 1.34 -15.81 -0.52
CA GLU A 88 1.46 -17.27 -0.54
C GLU A 88 0.08 -17.93 -0.42
N ALA A 89 -0.26 -18.71 -1.43
CA ALA A 89 -1.53 -19.41 -1.50
C ALA A 89 -1.58 -20.49 -0.40
N SER A 90 -2.33 -20.20 0.66
CA SER A 90 -2.67 -21.20 1.68
C SER A 90 -3.94 -21.96 1.30
N LEU A 91 -3.98 -23.27 1.59
CA LEU A 91 -5.21 -24.08 1.48
C LEU A 91 -6.37 -23.53 2.33
N ARG A 92 -6.06 -22.74 3.37
CA ARG A 92 -7.04 -22.10 4.25
C ARG A 92 -7.60 -20.78 3.71
N MET A 93 -7.12 -20.31 2.56
CA MET A 93 -7.53 -19.02 1.98
C MET A 93 -8.89 -19.16 1.26
N SER A 94 -9.77 -18.16 1.44
CA SER A 94 -11.04 -18.10 0.72
C SER A 94 -10.84 -17.96 -0.80
N LYS A 95 -11.85 -18.32 -1.58
CA LYS A 95 -11.79 -18.20 -3.04
C LYS A 95 -11.63 -16.74 -3.47
N GLU A 96 -12.31 -15.80 -2.81
CA GLU A 96 -12.18 -14.37 -3.15
C GLU A 96 -10.77 -13.86 -2.92
N ARG A 97 -10.14 -14.21 -1.79
CA ARG A 97 -8.76 -13.80 -1.46
C ARG A 97 -7.74 -14.42 -2.41
N ARG A 98 -7.94 -15.68 -2.79
CA ARG A 98 -7.07 -16.35 -3.77
C ARG A 98 -7.14 -15.66 -5.13
N ASN A 99 -8.35 -15.27 -5.57
CA ASN A 99 -8.53 -14.53 -6.81
C ASN A 99 -7.88 -13.14 -6.72
N PHE A 100 -8.11 -12.40 -5.63
CA PHE A 100 -7.47 -11.09 -5.40
C PHE A 100 -5.95 -11.17 -5.52
N TYR A 101 -5.31 -12.11 -4.82
CA TYR A 101 -3.85 -12.28 -4.90
C TYR A 101 -3.36 -12.82 -6.23
N GLY A 102 -4.16 -13.64 -6.92
CA GLY A 102 -3.88 -14.09 -8.28
C GLY A 102 -3.82 -12.91 -9.24
N GLU A 103 -4.85 -12.07 -9.24
CA GLU A 103 -4.92 -10.86 -10.06
C GLU A 103 -3.78 -9.89 -9.69
N ALA A 104 -3.53 -9.62 -8.40
CA ALA A 104 -2.41 -8.78 -7.96
C ALA A 104 -1.05 -9.31 -8.46
N GLY A 105 -0.89 -10.63 -8.46
CA GLY A 105 0.33 -11.31 -8.90
C GLY A 105 0.60 -11.20 -10.41
N GLU A 106 -0.43 -10.99 -11.23
CA GLU A 106 -0.30 -10.70 -12.67
C GLU A 106 0.35 -9.33 -12.90
N PHE A 107 0.14 -8.38 -11.98
CA PHE A 107 0.77 -7.05 -11.97
C PHE A 107 2.10 -7.00 -11.17
N GLY A 108 2.63 -8.15 -10.78
CA GLY A 108 3.89 -8.24 -10.02
C GLY A 108 3.78 -7.92 -8.53
N ILE A 109 2.57 -7.76 -7.99
CA ILE A 109 2.32 -7.45 -6.58
C ILE A 109 2.20 -8.76 -5.80
N ARG A 110 3.31 -9.20 -5.22
CA ARG A 110 3.42 -10.54 -4.59
C ARG A 110 3.81 -10.51 -3.12
N SER A 111 4.54 -9.50 -2.70
CA SER A 111 4.98 -9.31 -1.33
C SER A 111 5.30 -7.86 -1.08
N GLY A 112 5.36 -7.48 0.19
CA GLY A 112 5.69 -6.11 0.57
C GLY A 112 5.80 -5.94 2.08
N ILE A 113 6.05 -4.69 2.46
CA ILE A 113 5.99 -4.22 3.84
C ILE A 113 4.93 -3.13 3.90
N THR A 114 4.07 -3.18 4.90
CA THR A 114 3.05 -2.17 5.16
C THR A 114 3.34 -1.49 6.49
N ILE A 115 3.29 -0.15 6.49
CA ILE A 115 3.46 0.68 7.68
C ILE A 115 2.13 1.41 7.92
N PRO A 116 1.29 0.93 8.85
CA PRO A 116 0.03 1.58 9.19
C PRO A 116 0.30 2.88 9.95
N ILE A 117 -0.33 3.97 9.52
CA ILE A 117 -0.22 5.28 10.18
C ILE A 117 -1.60 5.69 10.68
N LYS A 118 -1.79 5.68 11.99
CA LYS A 118 -3.02 6.20 12.58
C LYS A 118 -3.02 7.72 12.47
N THR A 119 -3.95 8.27 11.70
CA THR A 119 -4.20 9.71 11.68
C THR A 119 -5.39 10.01 12.62
N GLY A 120 -5.43 11.20 13.23
CA GLY A 120 -6.44 11.54 14.24
C GLY A 120 -7.89 11.36 13.74
N PHE A 121 -8.84 11.08 14.65
CA PHE A 121 -10.27 10.79 14.37
C PHE A 121 -10.58 9.43 13.69
N GLY A 122 -9.87 8.36 14.05
CA GLY A 122 -10.19 7.01 13.54
C GLY A 122 -9.80 6.78 12.07
N ARG A 123 -8.84 7.58 11.59
CA ARG A 123 -8.36 7.57 10.20
C ARG A 123 -7.13 6.67 10.08
N MET A 124 -7.02 5.93 8.97
CA MET A 124 -5.87 5.10 8.61
C MET A 124 -5.56 5.23 7.13
#